data_AF-A0A852NI54-F1
#
_entry.id   AF-A0A852NI54-F1
#
_cell.length_a   1.000
_cell.length_b   1.000
_cell.length_c   1.000
_cell.angle_alpha   90.00
_cell.angle_beta   90.00
_cell.angle_gamma   90.00
#
_symmetry.space_group_name_H-M   'P 1'
#
loop_
_entity.id
_entity.type
_entity.pdbx_description
1 polymer ?
#
loop_
_entity_poly.entity_id
_entity_poly.type
_entity_poly.pdbx_seq_one_letter_code
_entity_poly.pdbx_strand_id
1 'polypeptide(L)' 'TLIHLTFLHETGSNNPLGLSSNCDKIPFHPYFSLKDLVGFTIIFLFLSTLALF' A
#
# COMPACT_ATOMS: atom_id res chain seq x y z
N THR A 1 -6.28 10.75 -9.28
CA THR A 1 -6.08 9.76 -8.19
C THR A 1 -7.39 9.14 -7.75
N LEU A 2 -8.46 9.89 -7.44
CA LEU A 2 -9.76 9.31 -7.05
C LEU A 2 -10.35 8.36 -8.11
N ILE A 3 -10.47 8.77 -9.37
CA ILE A 3 -10.99 7.90 -10.46
C ILE A 3 -10.12 6.63 -10.64
N HIS A 4 -8.81 6.76 -10.46
CA HIS A 4 -7.91 5.61 -10.53
C HIS A 4 -8.17 4.62 -9.39
N LEU A 5 -8.33 5.12 -8.16
CA LEU A 5 -8.63 4.29 -7.00
C LEU A 5 -10.03 3.67 -7.09
N THR A 6 -11.03 4.36 -7.65
CA THR A 6 -12.35 3.76 -7.85
C THR A 6 -12.28 2.55 -8.78
N PHE A 7 -11.57 2.64 -9.91
CA PHE A 7 -11.40 1.48 -10.80
C PHE A 7 -10.58 0.35 -10.16
N LEU A 8 -9.56 0.69 -9.37
CA LEU A 8 -8.80 -0.31 -8.62
C LEU A 8 -9.65 -1.01 -7.55
N HIS A 9 -10.57 -0.28 -6.91
CA HIS A 9 -11.47 -0.85 -5.91
C HIS A 9 -12.50 -1.81 -6.51
N GLU A 10 -12.96 -1.56 -7.75
CA GLU A 10 -13.87 -2.48 -8.45
C GLU A 10 -13.22 -3.85 -8.71
N THR A 11 -11.95 -3.88 -9.13
CA THR A 11 -11.25 -5.14 -9.44
C THR A 11 -10.47 -5.72 -8.26
N GLY A 12 -10.09 -4.89 -7.29
CA GLY A 12 -9.11 -5.20 -6.26
C GLY A 12 -7.65 -5.17 -6.74
N SER A 13 -6.72 -5.28 -5.79
CA SER A 13 -5.27 -5.35 -6.06
C SER A 13 -4.86 -6.72 -6.59
N ASN A 14 -3.91 -6.73 -7.52
CA ASN A 14 -3.22 -7.95 -7.93
C ASN A 14 -2.20 -8.40 -6.85
N ASN A 15 -1.69 -9.63 -6.95
CA ASN A 15 -0.67 -10.19 -6.08
C ASN A 15 0.57 -10.64 -6.89
N PRO A 16 1.71 -10.89 -6.23
CA PRO A 16 2.97 -11.23 -6.92
C PRO A 16 2.91 -12.47 -7.80
N LEU A 17 2.00 -13.41 -7.52
CA LEU A 17 1.83 -14.62 -8.30
C LEU A 17 0.94 -14.40 -9.55
N GLY A 18 0.25 -13.27 -9.63
CA GLY A 18 -0.66 -12.95 -10.73
C GLY A 18 -1.90 -13.84 -10.82
N LEU A 19 -2.16 -14.65 -9.78
CA LEU A 19 -3.34 -15.53 -9.68
C LEU A 19 -4.51 -14.81 -8.99
N SER A 20 -5.71 -15.38 -9.00
CA SER A 20 -6.83 -14.80 -8.26
C SER A 20 -6.60 -14.86 -6.75
N SER A 21 -6.62 -13.70 -6.07
CA SER A 21 -6.47 -13.59 -4.60
C SER A 21 -7.77 -13.79 -3.81
N ASN A 22 -8.88 -14.12 -4.48
CA ASN A 22 -10.20 -14.20 -3.85
C ASN A 22 -10.30 -15.22 -2.71
N CYS A 23 -9.51 -16.30 -2.77
CA CYS A 23 -9.52 -17.35 -1.75
C CYS A 23 -8.74 -16.97 -0.48
N ASP A 24 -7.88 -15.95 -0.52
CA ASP A 24 -6.96 -15.60 0.58
C ASP A 24 -6.93 -14.08 0.82
N LYS A 25 -8.10 -13.46 0.87
CA LYS A 25 -8.23 -12.03 1.16
C LYS A 25 -8.18 -11.77 2.66
N ILE A 26 -7.22 -10.95 3.07
CA ILE A 26 -7.13 -10.38 4.42
C ILE A 26 -7.68 -8.94 4.45
N PRO A 27 -8.21 -8.45 5.58
CA PRO A 27 -8.70 -7.08 5.68
C PRO A 27 -7.54 -6.06 5.57
N PHE A 28 -7.85 -4.86 5.07
CA PHE A 28 -6.86 -3.79 4.92
C PHE A 28 -6.26 -3.36 6.27
N HIS A 29 -7.12 -3.12 7.26
CA HIS A 29 -6.72 -2.87 8.63
C HIS A 29 -6.78 -4.18 9.44
N PRO A 30 -5.76 -4.50 10.26
CA PRO A 30 -4.58 -3.68 10.59
C PRO A 30 -3.38 -3.86 9.66
N TYR A 31 -3.40 -4.88 8.79
CA TYR A 31 -2.21 -5.39 8.10
C TYR A 31 -1.55 -4.38 7.16
N PHE A 32 -2.27 -3.90 6.15
CA PHE A 32 -1.74 -2.97 5.18
C PHE A 32 -1.58 -1.56 5.75
N SER A 33 -2.46 -1.16 6.67
CA SER A 33 -2.32 0.14 7.37
C SER A 33 -1.01 0.26 8.14
N LEU A 34 -0.60 -0.80 8.87
CA LEU A 34 0.69 -0.80 9.58
C LEU A 34 1.88 -0.90 8.61
N LYS A 35 1.77 -1.71 7.55
CA LYS A 35 2.80 -1.81 6.51
C LYS A 35 3.06 -0.44 5.85
N ASP A 36 2.00 0.28 5.51
CA ASP A 36 2.09 1.60 4.87
C ASP A 36 2.69 2.64 5.83
N LEU A 37 2.37 2.57 7.12
CA LEU A 37 2.98 3.44 8.13
C LEU A 37 4.49 3.23 8.23
N VAL A 38 4.97 1.99 8.23
CA VAL A 38 6.41 1.67 8.20
C VAL A 38 7.07 2.19 6.93
N GLY A 39 6.41 2.02 5.77
CA GLY A 39 6.91 2.58 4.51
C GLY A 39 7.01 4.11 4.55
N PHE A 40 5.98 4.77 5.09
CA PHE A 40 5.95 6.22 5.25
C PHE A 40 7.06 6.72 6.16
N THR A 41 7.31 6.08 7.31
CA THR A 41 8.38 6.51 8.23
C THR A 41 9.76 6.38 7.61
N ILE A 42 10.02 5.34 6.82
CA ILE A 42 11.29 5.18 6.10
C ILE A 42 11.49 6.29 5.07
N ILE A 43 10.48 6.58 4.24
CA ILE A 43 10.55 7.66 3.25
C ILE A 43 10.71 9.02 3.94
N PHE A 44 9.98 9.23 5.03
CA PHE A 44 10.06 10.47 5.81
C PHE A 44 11.45 10.65 6.43
N LEU A 45 12.06 9.59 6.95
CA LEU A 45 13.44 9.62 7.45
C LEU A 45 14.41 10.04 6.35
N PHE A 46 14.33 9.41 5.16
CA PHE A 46 15.19 9.76 4.03
C PHE A 46 15.01 11.23 3.62
N LEU A 47 13.77 11.70 3.54
CA LEU A 47 13.47 13.10 3.26
C LEU A 47 14.05 14.04 4.34
N SER A 48 13.92 13.68 5.62
CA SER A 48 14.48 14.47 6.72
C SER A 48 16.01 14.51 6.67
N THR A 49 16.67 13.41 6.30
CA THR A 49 18.14 13.40 6.14
C THR A 49 18.60 14.29 5.00
N LEU A 50 17.84 14.36 3.90
CA LEU A 50 18.12 15.27 2.79
C LEU A 50 17.87 16.73 3.17
N ALA A 51 16.85 17.01 3.97
CA ALA A 51 16.49 18.37 4.36
C ALA A 51 17.40 18.96 5.46
N LEU A 52 18.01 18.12 6.29
CA LEU A 52 18.85 18.51 7.43
C LEU A 52 20.37 18.45 7.15
N PHE A 53 20.78 17.99 5.97
CA PHE A 53 22.15 18.04 5.47
C PHE A 53 22.31 19.22 4.52
#